data_AF-A0A3D3QZN5-F1
#
_entry.id   AF-A0A3D3QZN5-F1
#
_cell.length_a   1.000
_cell.length_b   1.000
_cell.length_c   1.000
_cell.angle_alpha   90.00
_cell.angle_beta   90.00
_cell.angle_gamma   90.00
#
_symmetry.space_group_name_H-M   'P 1'
#
loop_
_entity.id
_entity.type
_entity.pdbx_description
1 polymer ?
#
loop_
_entity_poly.entity_id
_entity_poly.type
_entity_poly.pdbx_seq_one_letter_code
_entity_poly.pdbx_strand_id
1 'polypeptide(L)' 'MTIPTIQPGQTKIGWIGTGVMGASMVGHLMDAGFSATVYNRSKSKA' A
#
# COMPACT_ATOMS: atom_id res chain seq x y z
N MET A 1 -18.71 -16.54 -7.48
CA MET A 1 -17.78 -15.78 -6.64
C MET A 1 -17.83 -14.32 -7.10
N THR A 2 -18.28 -13.41 -6.25
CA THR A 2 -18.28 -11.97 -6.56
C THR A 2 -16.94 -11.37 -6.15
N ILE A 3 -16.27 -10.67 -7.07
CA ILE A 3 -15.03 -9.96 -6.77
C ILE A 3 -15.41 -8.68 -6.02
N PRO A 4 -14.80 -8.40 -4.86
CA PRO A 4 -15.07 -7.16 -4.14
C PRO A 4 -14.60 -5.95 -4.96
N THR A 5 -15.40 -4.89 -4.96
CA THR A 5 -15.01 -3.61 -5.56
C THR A 5 -13.95 -2.95 -4.68
N ILE A 6 -12.83 -2.56 -5.28
CA ILE A 6 -11.74 -1.86 -4.61
C ILE A 6 -11.89 -0.35 -4.85
N GLN A 7 -11.95 0.44 -3.78
CA GLN A 7 -12.16 1.89 -3.87
C GLN A 7 -11.23 2.66 -2.90
N PRO A 8 -10.65 3.79 -3.34
CA PRO A 8 -9.97 4.74 -2.46
C PRO A 8 -10.87 5.20 -1.30
N GLY A 9 -10.29 5.49 -0.14
CA GLY A 9 -11.03 5.91 1.07
C GLY A 9 -11.85 4.82 1.79
N GLN A 10 -12.18 3.70 1.12
CA GLN A 10 -12.88 2.57 1.74
C GLN A 10 -11.94 1.37 1.97
N THR A 11 -11.18 0.99 0.94
CA THR A 11 -10.26 -0.15 1.02
C THR A 11 -8.93 0.27 1.65
N LYS A 12 -8.54 -0.40 2.73
CA LYS A 12 -7.22 -0.22 3.36
C LYS A 12 -6.24 -1.25 2.85
N ILE A 13 -5.00 -0.82 2.59
CA ILE A 13 -3.94 -1.66 2.03
C ILE A 13 -2.95 -2.00 3.14
N GLY A 14 -2.67 -3.28 3.34
CA GLY A 14 -1.49 -3.73 4.07
C GLY A 14 -0.33 -3.92 3.11
N TRP A 15 0.79 -3.22 3.33
CA TRP A 15 1.96 -3.31 2.47
C TRP A 15 3.16 -3.84 3.25
N ILE A 16 3.85 -4.84 2.71
CA ILE A 16 5.04 -5.43 3.33
C ILE A 16 6.20 -5.30 2.35
N GLY A 17 7.22 -4.53 2.70
CA GLY A 17 8.39 -4.34 1.83
C GLY A 17 8.36 -3.06 1.01
N THR A 18 9.19 -2.09 1.38
CA THR A 18 9.50 -0.86 0.63
C THR A 18 10.94 -0.91 0.13
N GLY A 19 11.28 -2.00 -0.58
CA GLY A 19 12.54 -2.09 -1.32
C GLY A 19 12.57 -1.14 -2.53
N VAL A 20 13.50 -1.37 -3.45
CA VAL A 20 13.69 -0.53 -4.66
C VAL A 20 12.40 -0.26 -5.42
N MET A 21 11.53 -1.27 -5.55
CA MET A 21 10.24 -1.16 -6.24
C MET A 21 9.09 -0.82 -5.29
N GLY A 22 9.08 -1.41 -4.09
CA GLY A 22 7.92 -1.38 -3.20
C GLY A 22 7.54 0.01 -2.72
N ALA A 23 8.53 0.90 -2.54
CA ALA A 23 8.29 2.28 -2.15
C ALA A 23 7.47 3.06 -3.19
N SER A 24 7.85 2.98 -4.47
CA SER A 24 7.11 3.68 -5.55
C SER A 24 5.72 3.08 -5.77
N MET A 25 5.58 1.76 -5.65
CA MET A 25 4.27 1.11 -5.82
C MET A 25 3.27 1.53 -4.74
N VAL A 26 3.66 1.47 -3.46
CA VAL A 26 2.77 1.91 -2.38
C VAL A 26 2.52 3.40 -2.45
N GLY A 27 3.51 4.18 -2.90
CA GLY A 27 3.37 5.61 -3.20
C GLY A 27 2.24 5.88 -4.18
N HIS A 28 2.24 5.26 -5.35
CA HIS A 28 1.17 5.45 -6.35
C HIS A 28 -0.22 5.08 -5.82
N LEU A 29 -0.31 4.05 -4.97
CA LEU A 29 -1.58 3.67 -4.34
C LEU A 29 -2.06 4.71 -3.33
N MET A 30 -1.15 5.27 -2.54
CA MET A 30 -1.47 6.37 -1.62
C MET A 30 -1.86 7.64 -2.39
N ASP A 31 -1.14 7.97 -3.48
CA ASP A 31 -1.46 9.10 -4.37
C ASP A 31 -2.83 8.95 -5.04
N ALA A 32 -3.23 7.70 -5.33
CA ALA A 32 -4.57 7.38 -5.82
C ALA A 32 -5.66 7.43 -4.73
N GLY A 33 -5.31 7.79 -3.48
CA GLY A 33 -6.24 7.99 -2.38
C GLY A 33 -6.49 6.76 -1.49
N PHE A 34 -5.68 5.71 -1.63
CA PHE A 34 -5.75 4.56 -0.73
C PHE A 34 -5.02 4.84 0.58
N SER A 35 -5.60 4.39 1.69
CA SER A 35 -4.88 4.34 2.96
C SER A 35 -4.04 3.06 3.02
N ALA A 36 -2.73 3.19 3.25
CA ALA A 36 -1.83 2.05 3.37
C ALA A 36 -1.14 2.00 4.74
N THR A 37 -1.05 0.81 5.33
CA THR A 37 -0.19 0.51 6.49
C THR A 37 1.01 -0.26 6.00
N VAL A 38 2.21 0.31 6.18
CA VAL A 38 3.45 -0.27 5.68
C VAL A 38 4.21 -0.95 6.80
N TYR A 39 4.69 -2.16 6.55
CA TYR A 39 5.64 -2.86 7.40
C TYR A 39 6.92 -3.16 6.64
N ASN A 40 8.06 -2.91 7.29
CA ASN A 40 9.37 -3.19 6.74
C ASN A 40 10.27 -3.79 7.81
N ARG A 41 11.10 -4.78 7.42
CA ARG A 41 12.11 -5.36 8.33
C ARG A 41 13.05 -4.27 8.86
N SER A 42 13.51 -3.39 7.97
CA SER A 42 14.32 -2.23 8.33
C SER A 42 13.39 -1.03 8.50
N LYS A 43 13.15 -0.62 9.76
CA LYS A 43 12.26 0.51 10.10
C LYS A 43 12.63 1.82 9.40
N SER A 44 13.91 2.06 9.12
CA SER A 44 14.38 3.26 8.41
C SER A 44 13.90 3.36 6.96
N LYS A 45 13.38 2.27 6.40
CA LYS A 45 12.84 2.21 5.04
C LYS A 45 11.30 2.21 5.03
N ALA A 46 10.65 2.07 6.18
CA ALA A 46 9.19 2.00 6.30
C ALA A 46 8.56 3.38 6.14
#